data_AF-A0A921NAB1-F1
#
_entry.id   AF-A0A921NAB1-F1
#
_cell.length_a   1.000
_cell.length_b   1.000
_cell.length_c   1.000
_cell.angle_alpha   90.00
_cell.angle_beta   90.00
_cell.angle_gamma   90.00
#
_symmetry.space_group_name_H-M   'P 1'
#
loop_
_entity.id
_entity.type
_entity.pdbx_description
1 polymer ?
#
loop_
_entity_poly.entity_id
_entity_poly.type
_entity_poly.pdbx_seq_one_letter_code
_entity_poly.pdbx_strand_id
1 'polypeptide(L)'
;MLAWKRLWAMNDDIKGVFRLFTAPHEADTVKGGGAGHPVGVNNEGGGKDSKSYSITQLIGLILGPALFFLIYFFFKPEGLSAEGIAILASTVWIATWWITEALPIPVTSLMPLVLFPMTMGLDIKETASAYGDENIFLFMGGFIIALAMEKWNLHRRIALGIISVIGVTMDRIVLGFMVATGFLSMWISNTATAMMMVPIGLAIIAQISEAVKDDPTIDTSKENFKFGKALMLGIAYSASVGGIATLIGTPPNTLLAGAISKIYGVEITFAGWMMFGVPFAWTFIFVIWIYLTKFALKSEIKTLPGGKAVIHAEQKKLGKASYEEIMVFIVFITAAFAWITRSFLLQGFFPGLSDGVIAMIFAIVLFAIPSVNKKGDHLMDWNTAVQLPWGVLLLFGGGLAIAAGFKSSGLSEWIGSQLGGLAGVHLFVLILAVATLIIFLTEI
;
A
#
# COMPACT_ATOMS: atom_id res chain seq x y z
N MET A 1 37.96 -11.98 1.34
CA MET A 1 37.73 -11.64 -0.09
C MET A 1 36.65 -12.49 -0.77
N LEU A 2 36.62 -13.82 -0.59
CA LEU A 2 35.57 -14.69 -1.19
C LEU A 2 34.14 -14.38 -0.73
N ALA A 3 33.94 -14.08 0.56
CA ALA A 3 32.62 -13.70 1.08
C ALA A 3 32.10 -12.38 0.48
N TRP A 4 32.98 -11.40 0.26
CA TRP A 4 32.64 -10.11 -0.33
C TRP A 4 32.20 -10.23 -1.79
N LYS A 5 32.89 -11.06 -2.58
CA LYS A 5 32.49 -11.39 -3.95
C LYS A 5 31.15 -12.13 -3.98
N ARG A 6 30.90 -13.01 -3.01
CA ARG A 6 29.64 -13.76 -2.91
C ARG A 6 28.45 -12.86 -2.56
N LEU A 7 28.66 -11.87 -1.68
CA LEU A 7 27.64 -10.87 -1.34
C LEU A 7 27.30 -9.96 -2.53
N TRP A 8 28.31 -9.56 -3.31
CA TRP A 8 28.07 -8.78 -4.53
C TRP A 8 27.39 -9.59 -5.64
N ALA A 9 27.75 -10.86 -5.82
CA ALA A 9 27.05 -11.76 -6.73
C ALA A 9 25.57 -11.93 -6.34
N MET A 10 25.28 -12.10 -5.04
CA MET A 10 23.90 -12.18 -4.54
C MET A 10 23.14 -10.85 -4.74
N ASN A 11 23.80 -9.71 -4.57
CA ASN A 11 23.22 -8.39 -4.83
C ASN A 11 22.89 -8.20 -6.32
N ASP A 12 23.75 -8.69 -7.22
CA ASP A 12 23.52 -8.61 -8.66
C ASP A 12 22.44 -9.60 -9.14
N ASP A 13 22.34 -10.79 -8.52
CA ASP A 13 21.22 -11.72 -8.73
C ASP A 13 19.89 -11.10 -8.27
N ILE A 14 19.88 -10.42 -7.12
CA ILE A 14 18.71 -9.69 -6.61
C ILE A 14 18.32 -8.56 -7.58
N LYS A 15 19.28 -7.78 -8.09
CA LYS A 15 19.01 -6.77 -9.12
C LYS A 15 18.48 -7.37 -10.42
N GLY A 16 18.93 -8.56 -10.80
CA GLY A 16 18.40 -9.31 -11.94
C GLY A 16 16.92 -9.67 -11.76
N VAL A 17 16.54 -10.10 -10.55
CA VAL A 17 15.13 -10.34 -10.19
C VAL A 17 14.33 -9.04 -10.22
N PHE A 18 14.86 -7.93 -9.71
CA PHE A 18 14.20 -6.63 -9.77
C PHE A 18 14.00 -6.10 -11.20
N ARG A 19 14.95 -6.37 -12.12
CA ARG A 19 14.83 -5.99 -13.54
C ARG A 19 13.77 -6.80 -14.28
N LEU A 20 13.54 -8.05 -13.89
CA LEU A 20 12.46 -8.89 -14.44
C LEU A 20 11.07 -8.30 -14.21
N PHE A 21 10.89 -7.51 -13.14
CA PHE A 21 9.61 -6.87 -12.79
C PHE A 21 9.45 -5.43 -13.29
N THR A 22 10.49 -4.84 -13.88
CA THR A 22 10.53 -3.40 -14.22
C THR A 22 10.78 -3.09 -15.70
N ALA A 23 11.02 -4.10 -16.53
CA ALA A 23 11.17 -3.93 -17.98
C ALA A 23 9.89 -4.33 -18.73
N PRO A 24 9.42 -3.55 -19.72
CA PRO A 24 8.38 -3.99 -20.65
C PRO A 24 8.87 -5.22 -21.44
N HIS A 25 7.98 -6.19 -21.65
CA HIS A 25 8.25 -7.39 -22.44
C HIS A 25 8.62 -7.03 -23.90
N GLU A 26 9.87 -7.28 -24.29
CA GLU A 26 10.23 -7.54 -25.70
C GLU A 26 10.57 -9.02 -25.86
N ALA A 27 10.00 -9.61 -26.91
CA ALA A 27 10.05 -11.03 -27.23
C ALA A 27 11.38 -11.44 -27.90
N ASP A 28 11.81 -12.66 -27.57
CA ASP A 28 12.70 -13.60 -28.26
C ASP A 28 14.05 -13.15 -28.86
N THR A 29 15.14 -13.80 -28.42
CA THR A 29 15.80 -14.87 -29.22
C THR A 29 16.95 -15.53 -28.45
N VAL A 30 16.99 -16.86 -28.52
CA VAL A 30 18.02 -17.77 -27.99
C VAL A 30 19.15 -17.96 -29.01
N LYS A 31 20.42 -17.72 -28.62
CA LYS A 31 21.69 -18.38 -29.05
C LYS A 31 22.74 -18.02 -27.97
N GLY A 32 23.67 -18.81 -27.46
CA GLY A 32 24.24 -20.12 -27.75
C GLY A 32 25.73 -20.09 -27.32
N GLY A 33 26.11 -20.86 -26.30
CA GLY A 33 27.45 -21.44 -25.97
C GLY A 33 28.74 -20.59 -25.90
N GLY A 34 29.56 -20.84 -24.87
CA GLY A 34 31.04 -20.77 -24.98
C GLY A 34 31.78 -20.08 -23.81
N ALA A 35 32.62 -20.85 -23.11
CA ALA A 35 33.50 -20.40 -22.03
C ALA A 35 34.81 -19.76 -22.55
N GLY A 36 35.37 -18.80 -21.79
CA GLY A 36 36.74 -18.29 -21.98
C GLY A 36 37.00 -16.94 -21.28
N HIS A 37 37.79 -16.94 -20.21
CA HIS A 37 38.51 -15.77 -19.67
C HIS A 37 39.68 -15.38 -20.60
N PRO A 38 40.42 -14.28 -20.36
CA PRO A 38 40.05 -12.97 -19.81
C PRO A 38 40.55 -11.84 -20.74
N VAL A 39 39.74 -10.82 -21.05
CA VAL A 39 40.23 -9.67 -21.82
C VAL A 39 39.68 -8.37 -21.25
N GLY A 40 40.63 -7.51 -20.90
CA GLY A 40 40.71 -6.15 -21.43
C GLY A 40 39.56 -5.22 -21.10
N VAL A 41 39.95 -4.12 -20.45
CA VAL A 41 39.24 -2.85 -20.45
C VAL A 41 38.94 -2.46 -21.91
N ASN A 42 37.78 -2.83 -22.40
CA ASN A 42 37.18 -2.24 -23.59
C ASN A 42 35.90 -1.54 -23.15
N ASN A 43 36.06 -0.25 -22.90
CA ASN A 43 35.06 0.73 -23.32
C ASN A 43 34.71 0.42 -24.77
N GLU A 44 33.52 -0.10 -25.02
CA GLU A 44 32.61 0.34 -26.08
C GLU A 44 31.42 -0.63 -26.17
N GLY A 45 30.26 -0.10 -25.83
CA GLY A 45 28.98 -0.81 -25.86
C GLY A 45 27.83 0.16 -25.63
N GLY A 46 27.80 1.24 -26.42
CA GLY A 46 26.61 2.05 -26.73
C GLY A 46 25.84 2.63 -25.54
N GLY A 47 26.13 3.88 -25.21
CA GLY A 47 25.17 4.75 -24.55
C GLY A 47 23.88 4.80 -25.36
N LYS A 48 22.87 4.04 -24.93
CA LYS A 48 21.49 4.43 -25.18
C LYS A 48 21.20 5.52 -24.16
N ASP A 49 21.05 6.74 -24.65
CA ASP A 49 20.52 7.87 -23.90
C ASP A 49 19.29 7.43 -23.10
N SER A 50 19.46 7.10 -21.82
CA SER A 50 18.32 7.00 -20.91
C SER A 50 17.89 8.44 -20.70
N LYS A 51 16.97 8.92 -21.55
CA LYS A 51 16.36 10.23 -21.38
C LYS A 51 15.97 10.39 -19.90
N SER A 52 16.40 11.48 -19.26
CA SER A 52 16.13 11.72 -17.84
C SER A 52 14.62 11.78 -17.51
N TYR A 53 13.79 12.02 -18.53
CA TYR A 53 12.34 12.01 -18.44
C TYR A 53 11.74 11.13 -19.54
N SER A 54 10.67 10.40 -19.18
CA SER A 54 9.78 9.82 -20.18
C SER A 54 9.01 10.94 -20.92
N ILE A 55 8.41 10.61 -22.07
CA ILE A 55 7.61 11.58 -22.83
C ILE A 55 6.45 12.11 -21.96
N THR A 56 5.77 11.22 -21.23
CA THR A 56 4.68 11.57 -20.31
C THR A 56 5.14 12.52 -19.22
N GLN A 57 6.30 12.24 -18.61
CA GLN A 57 6.88 13.09 -17.57
C GLN A 57 7.27 14.47 -18.10
N LEU A 58 7.87 14.52 -19.29
CA LEU A 58 8.27 15.79 -19.92
C LEU A 58 7.05 16.64 -20.28
N ILE A 59 5.99 16.01 -20.83
CA ILE A 59 4.71 16.67 -21.11
C ILE A 59 4.17 17.25 -19.80
N GLY A 60 4.07 16.46 -18.74
CA GLY A 60 3.57 16.92 -17.45
C GLY A 60 4.39 18.06 -16.85
N LEU A 61 5.72 17.97 -16.93
CA LEU A 61 6.64 18.97 -16.40
C LEU A 61 6.40 20.37 -16.99
N ILE A 62 6.04 20.43 -18.27
CA ILE A 62 5.74 21.68 -18.98
C ILE A 62 4.25 22.04 -18.83
N LEU A 63 3.36 21.05 -18.95
CA LEU A 63 1.91 21.24 -18.96
C LEU A 63 1.40 21.77 -17.62
N GLY A 64 1.91 21.28 -16.49
CA GLY A 64 1.50 21.73 -15.16
C GLY A 64 1.65 23.25 -14.96
N PRO A 65 2.87 23.81 -15.08
CA PRO A 65 3.08 25.27 -15.02
C PRO A 65 2.30 26.04 -16.10
N ALA A 66 2.20 25.50 -17.32
CA ALA A 66 1.46 26.16 -18.40
C ALA A 66 -0.04 26.30 -18.06
N LEU A 67 -0.67 25.22 -17.57
CA LEU A 67 -2.05 25.24 -17.12
C LEU A 67 -2.25 26.14 -15.91
N PHE A 68 -1.30 26.17 -14.97
CA PHE A 68 -1.32 27.10 -13.85
C PHE A 68 -1.42 28.55 -14.32
N PHE A 69 -0.50 28.98 -15.20
CA PHE A 69 -0.49 30.37 -15.67
C PHE A 69 -1.71 30.71 -16.52
N LEU A 70 -2.19 29.74 -17.31
CA LEU A 70 -3.41 29.91 -18.09
C LEU A 70 -4.62 30.16 -17.17
N ILE A 71 -4.79 29.34 -16.14
CA ILE A 71 -5.92 29.49 -15.20
C ILE A 71 -5.75 30.76 -14.38
N TYR A 72 -4.59 30.96 -13.76
CA TYR A 72 -4.37 32.07 -12.82
C TYR A 72 -4.56 33.45 -13.46
N PHE A 73 -4.11 33.63 -14.71
CA PHE A 73 -4.20 34.93 -15.38
C PHE A 73 -5.45 35.12 -16.24
N PHE A 74 -5.97 34.05 -16.85
CA PHE A 74 -7.04 34.16 -17.87
C PHE A 74 -8.38 33.58 -17.42
N PHE A 75 -8.44 32.73 -16.41
CA PHE A 75 -9.70 32.14 -15.94
C PHE A 75 -10.28 32.96 -14.77
N LYS A 76 -11.27 33.81 -15.07
CA LYS A 76 -11.97 34.65 -14.09
C LYS A 76 -13.47 34.42 -14.15
N PRO A 77 -13.97 33.26 -13.70
CA PRO A 77 -15.39 32.97 -13.72
C PRO A 77 -16.13 33.83 -12.70
N GLU A 78 -17.41 34.09 -12.97
CA GLU A 78 -18.27 34.76 -11.99
C GLU A 78 -18.44 33.89 -10.74
N GLY A 79 -18.41 34.55 -9.57
CA GLY A 79 -18.66 33.91 -8.27
C GLY A 79 -17.48 33.15 -7.66
N LEU A 80 -16.31 33.10 -8.31
CA LEU A 80 -15.09 32.52 -7.72
C LEU A 80 -14.17 33.63 -7.18
N SER A 81 -13.71 33.46 -5.94
CA SER A 81 -12.77 34.38 -5.28
C SER A 81 -11.38 34.34 -5.94
N ALA A 82 -10.56 35.36 -5.68
CA ALA A 82 -9.18 35.40 -6.18
C ALA A 82 -8.35 34.26 -5.57
N GLU A 83 -8.57 33.98 -4.29
CA GLU A 83 -8.02 32.85 -3.54
C GLU A 83 -8.47 31.53 -4.17
N GLY A 84 -9.74 31.42 -4.60
CA GLY A 84 -10.29 30.25 -5.26
C GLY A 84 -9.63 29.97 -6.61
N ILE A 85 -9.36 31.01 -7.41
CA ILE A 85 -8.60 30.90 -8.65
C ILE A 85 -7.15 30.46 -8.37
N ALA A 86 -6.52 31.03 -7.34
CA ALA A 86 -5.16 30.68 -6.92
C ALA A 86 -5.04 29.20 -6.52
N ILE A 87 -5.97 28.71 -5.69
CA ILE A 87 -6.03 27.31 -5.27
C ILE A 87 -6.35 26.38 -6.44
N LEU A 88 -7.29 26.75 -7.32
CA LEU A 88 -7.63 25.97 -8.51
C LEU A 88 -6.42 25.83 -9.44
N ALA A 89 -5.77 26.94 -9.79
CA ALA A 89 -4.59 26.93 -10.65
C ALA A 89 -3.47 26.07 -10.06
N SER A 90 -3.17 26.26 -8.77
CA SER A 90 -2.15 25.50 -8.06
C SER A 90 -2.47 24.00 -8.04
N THR A 91 -3.73 23.66 -7.82
CA THR A 91 -4.18 22.26 -7.76
C THR A 91 -4.14 21.59 -9.12
N VAL A 92 -4.48 22.30 -10.20
CA VAL A 92 -4.35 21.75 -11.56
C VAL A 92 -2.91 21.44 -11.91
N TRP A 93 -1.96 22.28 -11.48
CA TRP A 93 -0.53 21.97 -11.62
C TRP A 93 -0.17 20.69 -10.85
N ILE A 94 -0.50 20.64 -9.56
CA ILE A 94 -0.20 19.49 -8.69
C ILE A 94 -0.82 18.20 -9.26
N ALA A 95 -2.09 18.24 -9.65
CA ALA A 95 -2.80 17.10 -10.22
C ALA A 95 -2.17 16.64 -11.54
N THR A 96 -1.79 17.58 -12.41
CA THR A 96 -1.07 17.26 -13.66
C THR A 96 0.21 16.49 -13.34
N TRP A 97 1.01 16.97 -12.38
CA TRP A 97 2.26 16.32 -12.00
C TRP A 97 2.08 14.99 -11.26
N TRP A 98 1.00 14.80 -10.49
CA TRP A 98 0.66 13.51 -9.90
C TRP A 98 0.25 12.49 -10.97
N ILE A 99 -0.60 12.88 -11.92
CA ILE A 99 -1.09 11.98 -12.98
C ILE A 99 0.04 11.58 -13.93
N THR A 100 0.89 12.53 -14.33
CA THR A 100 1.99 12.25 -15.27
C THR A 100 3.26 11.75 -14.58
N GLU A 101 3.28 11.72 -13.24
CA GLU A 101 4.45 11.51 -12.40
C GLU A 101 5.67 12.33 -12.86
N ALA A 102 5.45 13.60 -13.21
CA ALA A 102 6.49 14.48 -13.78
C ALA A 102 7.68 14.66 -12.82
N LEU A 103 7.39 14.66 -11.52
CA LEU A 103 8.33 14.56 -10.42
C LEU A 103 7.85 13.46 -9.45
N PRO A 104 8.73 12.92 -8.58
CA PRO A 104 8.32 11.95 -7.57
C PRO A 104 7.12 12.47 -6.75
N ILE A 105 6.12 11.62 -6.55
CA ILE A 105 4.88 11.97 -5.83
C ILE A 105 5.14 12.75 -4.52
N PRO A 106 6.12 12.40 -3.67
CA PRO A 106 6.40 13.16 -2.44
C PRO A 106 6.85 14.61 -2.70
N VAL A 107 7.61 14.86 -3.76
CA VAL A 107 8.09 16.19 -4.15
C VAL A 107 6.92 17.05 -4.63
N THR A 108 6.09 16.50 -5.51
CA THR A 108 4.84 17.14 -5.96
C THR A 108 3.92 17.43 -4.78
N SER A 109 3.89 16.54 -3.78
CA SER A 109 3.08 16.71 -2.57
C SER A 109 3.58 17.80 -1.63
N LEU A 110 4.80 18.32 -1.80
CA LEU A 110 5.31 19.50 -1.08
C LEU A 110 4.94 20.82 -1.76
N MET A 111 4.45 20.78 -3.00
CA MET A 111 4.12 21.99 -3.76
C MET A 111 3.09 22.91 -3.10
N PRO A 112 2.05 22.44 -2.37
CA PRO A 112 1.14 23.33 -1.64
C PRO A 112 1.87 24.33 -0.73
N LEU A 113 2.93 23.89 -0.03
CA LEU A 113 3.75 24.75 0.85
C LEU A 113 4.43 25.91 0.10
N VAL A 114 4.61 25.77 -1.21
CA VAL A 114 5.21 26.80 -2.07
C VAL A 114 4.12 27.60 -2.78
N LEU A 115 3.21 26.92 -3.48
CA LEU A 115 2.26 27.55 -4.37
C LEU A 115 1.19 28.36 -3.64
N PHE A 116 0.63 27.84 -2.54
CA PHE A 116 -0.50 28.52 -1.90
C PHE A 116 -0.09 29.85 -1.24
N PRO A 117 1.03 29.93 -0.48
CA PRO A 117 1.46 31.21 0.07
C PRO A 117 1.93 32.18 -1.01
N MET A 118 2.62 31.70 -2.06
CA MET A 118 3.12 32.54 -3.15
C MET A 118 1.99 33.16 -3.98
N THR A 119 0.86 32.47 -4.10
CA THR A 119 -0.32 32.96 -4.81
C THR A 119 -1.31 33.67 -3.89
N MET A 120 -1.02 33.73 -2.59
CA MET A 120 -1.94 34.22 -1.55
C MET A 120 -3.28 33.46 -1.49
N GLY A 121 -3.33 32.22 -2.00
CA GLY A 121 -4.53 31.38 -1.93
C GLY A 121 -4.76 30.78 -0.54
N LEU A 122 -3.68 30.49 0.20
CA LEU A 122 -3.72 30.05 1.59
C LEU A 122 -2.43 30.47 2.29
N ASP A 123 -2.50 30.90 3.54
CA ASP A 123 -1.29 31.28 4.28
C ASP A 123 -0.42 30.06 4.62
N ILE A 124 0.86 30.31 4.85
CA ILE A 124 1.84 29.24 5.12
C ILE A 124 1.56 28.48 6.42
N LYS A 125 1.02 29.14 7.45
CA LYS A 125 0.74 28.50 8.74
C LYS A 125 -0.42 27.52 8.60
N GLU A 126 -1.49 27.93 7.92
CA GLU A 126 -2.61 27.05 7.64
C GLU A 126 -2.19 25.91 6.69
N THR A 127 -1.46 26.22 5.62
CA THR A 127 -0.95 25.21 4.67
C THR A 127 -0.04 24.18 5.36
N ALA A 128 0.92 24.63 6.17
CA ALA A 128 1.83 23.73 6.89
C ALA A 128 1.12 22.90 7.97
N SER A 129 0.06 23.43 8.58
CA SER A 129 -0.70 22.69 9.58
C SER A 129 -1.36 21.42 9.02
N ALA A 130 -1.66 21.39 7.72
CA ALA A 130 -2.21 20.20 7.06
C ALA A 130 -1.22 19.02 7.03
N TYR A 131 0.10 19.29 7.04
CA TYR A 131 1.13 18.25 7.12
C TYR A 131 1.34 17.74 8.55
N GLY A 132 0.78 18.42 9.55
CA GLY A 132 0.76 18.03 10.96
C GLY A 132 -0.58 17.44 11.41
N ASP A 133 -1.41 16.97 10.47
CA ASP A 133 -2.72 16.40 10.80
C ASP A 133 -2.60 15.10 11.61
N GLU A 134 -3.51 14.89 12.57
CA GLU A 134 -3.48 13.71 13.44
C GLU A 134 -3.60 12.38 12.68
N ASN A 135 -4.27 12.36 11.52
CA ASN A 135 -4.41 11.17 10.70
C ASN A 135 -3.06 10.73 10.09
N ILE A 136 -2.15 11.69 9.86
CA ILE A 136 -0.78 11.41 9.43
C ILE A 136 -0.02 10.70 10.55
N PHE A 137 -0.20 11.14 11.80
CA PHE A 137 0.40 10.50 12.99
C PHE A 137 -0.21 9.11 13.29
N LEU A 138 -1.52 8.93 13.07
CA LEU A 138 -2.18 7.62 13.13
C LEU A 138 -1.50 6.63 12.17
N PHE A 139 -1.34 7.03 10.91
CA PHE A 139 -0.69 6.21 9.90
C PHE A 139 0.79 5.96 10.25
N MET A 140 1.53 7.00 10.64
CA MET A 140 2.93 6.89 11.03
C MET A 140 3.14 5.88 12.18
N GLY A 141 2.36 5.99 13.27
CA GLY A 141 2.45 5.06 14.39
C GLY A 141 2.01 3.64 14.01
N GLY A 142 0.98 3.51 13.18
CA GLY A 142 0.56 2.23 12.60
C GLY A 142 1.67 1.54 11.80
N PHE A 143 2.37 2.28 10.94
CA PHE A 143 3.50 1.77 10.18
C PHE A 143 4.69 1.38 11.06
N ILE A 144 4.97 2.13 12.13
CA ILE A 144 6.01 1.74 13.09
C ILE A 144 5.65 0.41 13.75
N ILE A 145 4.40 0.20 14.15
CA ILE A 145 3.94 -1.09 14.70
C ILE A 145 4.10 -2.20 13.64
N ALA A 146 3.69 -1.96 12.40
CA ALA A 146 3.85 -2.91 11.30
C ALA A 146 5.32 -3.28 11.03
N LEU A 147 6.22 -2.28 10.98
CA LEU A 147 7.65 -2.48 10.81
C LEU A 147 8.27 -3.27 11.99
N ALA A 148 7.76 -3.10 13.21
CA ALA A 148 8.20 -3.92 14.34
C ALA A 148 7.79 -5.39 14.16
N MET A 149 6.57 -5.64 13.68
CA MET A 149 6.10 -6.99 13.35
C MET A 149 6.95 -7.63 12.25
N GLU A 150 7.39 -6.82 11.28
CA GLU A 150 8.28 -7.24 10.20
C GLU A 150 9.68 -7.59 10.73
N LYS A 151 10.32 -6.66 11.44
CA LYS A 151 11.67 -6.79 12.02
C LYS A 151 11.84 -8.09 12.81
N TRP A 152 10.81 -8.48 13.56
CA TRP A 152 10.84 -9.66 14.43
C TRP A 152 10.19 -10.91 13.85
N ASN A 153 9.82 -10.92 12.56
CA ASN A 153 9.19 -12.07 11.89
C ASN A 153 7.82 -12.52 12.47
N LEU A 154 7.20 -11.71 13.33
CA LEU A 154 5.90 -12.01 13.93
C LEU A 154 4.82 -12.16 12.87
N HIS A 155 4.81 -11.28 11.88
CA HIS A 155 3.92 -11.33 10.71
C HIS A 155 3.92 -12.71 10.01
N ARG A 156 5.10 -13.31 9.81
CA ARG A 156 5.26 -14.66 9.21
C ARG A 156 4.70 -15.76 10.10
N ARG A 157 4.89 -15.66 11.42
CA ARG A 157 4.33 -16.62 12.39
C ARG A 157 2.80 -16.59 12.40
N ILE A 158 2.21 -15.39 12.37
CA ILE A 158 0.77 -15.20 12.27
C ILE A 158 0.24 -15.80 10.96
N ALA A 159 0.87 -15.49 9.83
CA ALA A 159 0.48 -16.00 8.51
C ALA A 159 0.42 -17.54 8.48
N LEU A 160 1.51 -18.20 8.87
CA LEU A 160 1.60 -19.66 8.88
C LEU A 160 0.66 -20.28 9.93
N GLY A 161 0.40 -19.59 11.04
CA GLY A 161 -0.59 -19.99 12.03
C GLY A 161 -1.99 -20.07 11.41
N ILE A 162 -2.44 -19.00 10.76
CA ILE A 162 -3.74 -18.93 10.07
C ILE A 162 -3.86 -20.01 9.00
N ILE A 163 -2.86 -20.14 8.12
CA ILE A 163 -2.88 -21.12 7.03
C ILE A 163 -2.98 -22.56 7.57
N SER A 164 -2.29 -22.86 8.69
CA SER A 164 -2.30 -24.21 9.27
C SER A 164 -3.65 -24.66 9.83
N VAL A 165 -4.53 -23.72 10.19
CA VAL A 165 -5.84 -24.02 10.80
C VAL A 165 -6.92 -24.29 9.75
N ILE A 166 -6.87 -23.62 8.59
CA ILE A 166 -8.01 -23.60 7.63
C ILE A 166 -8.19 -24.93 6.88
N GLY A 167 -7.11 -25.66 6.56
CA GLY A 167 -7.20 -27.03 6.05
C GLY A 167 -6.20 -27.40 4.95
N VAL A 168 -6.43 -28.56 4.30
CA VAL A 168 -5.48 -29.19 3.35
C VAL A 168 -6.03 -29.42 1.94
N THR A 169 -7.29 -29.12 1.68
CA THR A 169 -7.78 -29.15 0.29
C THR A 169 -7.27 -27.91 -0.45
N MET A 170 -7.11 -28.00 -1.77
CA MET A 170 -6.57 -26.88 -2.56
C MET A 170 -7.35 -25.58 -2.35
N ASP A 171 -8.69 -25.65 -2.41
CA ASP A 171 -9.54 -24.48 -2.16
C ASP A 171 -9.33 -23.89 -0.77
N ARG A 172 -9.10 -24.73 0.25
CA ARG A 172 -8.86 -24.28 1.63
C ARG A 172 -7.45 -23.73 1.82
N ILE A 173 -6.47 -24.20 1.04
CA ILE A 173 -5.13 -23.61 1.03
C ILE A 173 -5.21 -22.22 0.40
N VAL A 174 -5.88 -22.07 -0.75
CA VAL A 174 -6.11 -20.75 -1.36
C VAL A 174 -6.83 -19.84 -0.36
N LEU A 175 -7.91 -20.31 0.28
CA LEU A 175 -8.60 -19.55 1.32
C LEU A 175 -7.68 -19.20 2.49
N GLY A 176 -6.84 -20.14 2.94
CA GLY A 176 -5.90 -19.92 4.04
C GLY A 176 -4.89 -18.83 3.75
N PHE A 177 -4.35 -18.82 2.54
CA PHE A 177 -3.49 -17.74 2.06
C PHE A 177 -4.27 -16.42 1.94
N MET A 178 -5.43 -16.42 1.31
CA MET A 178 -6.27 -15.23 1.16
C MET A 178 -6.63 -14.61 2.51
N VAL A 179 -7.01 -15.43 3.50
CA VAL A 179 -7.33 -14.97 4.86
C VAL A 179 -6.09 -14.44 5.57
N ALA A 180 -4.97 -15.14 5.51
CA ALA A 180 -3.72 -14.67 6.12
C ALA A 180 -3.25 -13.36 5.48
N THR A 181 -3.26 -13.28 4.14
CA THR A 181 -2.89 -12.08 3.38
C THR A 181 -3.83 -10.93 3.71
N GLY A 182 -5.15 -11.15 3.64
CA GLY A 182 -6.14 -10.12 3.96
C GLY A 182 -5.98 -9.59 5.36
N PHE A 183 -5.84 -10.47 6.36
CA PHE A 183 -5.61 -10.09 7.75
C PHE A 183 -4.34 -9.26 7.93
N LEU A 184 -3.21 -9.69 7.34
CA LEU A 184 -1.94 -8.96 7.46
C LEU A 184 -2.01 -7.60 6.78
N SER A 185 -2.70 -7.51 5.64
CA SER A 185 -2.88 -6.25 4.91
C SER A 185 -3.80 -5.25 5.62
N MET A 186 -4.55 -5.68 6.63
CA MET A 186 -5.28 -4.76 7.50
C MET A 186 -4.35 -3.87 8.33
N TRP A 187 -3.08 -4.25 8.49
CA TRP A 187 -2.14 -3.60 9.41
C TRP A 187 -0.83 -3.22 8.73
N ILE A 188 -0.43 -4.00 7.74
CA ILE A 188 0.78 -3.83 6.94
C ILE A 188 0.38 -3.32 5.56
N SER A 189 1.27 -2.62 4.86
CA SER A 189 0.98 -2.17 3.49
C SER A 189 0.66 -3.33 2.54
N ASN A 190 -0.24 -3.07 1.59
CA ASN A 190 -0.66 -4.06 0.58
C ASN A 190 0.54 -4.66 -0.17
N THR A 191 1.46 -3.81 -0.61
CA THR A 191 2.65 -4.23 -1.36
C THR A 191 3.57 -5.11 -0.51
N ALA A 192 3.86 -4.72 0.74
CA ALA A 192 4.71 -5.52 1.62
C ALA A 192 4.06 -6.86 1.96
N THR A 193 2.74 -6.86 2.21
CA THR A 193 1.99 -8.08 2.48
C THR A 193 2.01 -9.04 1.29
N ALA A 194 1.79 -8.54 0.07
CA ALA A 194 1.88 -9.36 -1.13
C ALA A 194 3.31 -9.91 -1.34
N MET A 195 4.34 -9.06 -1.23
CA MET A 195 5.74 -9.45 -1.39
C MET A 195 6.18 -10.51 -0.38
N MET A 196 5.67 -10.47 0.86
CA MET A 196 5.93 -11.52 1.85
C MET A 196 5.24 -12.84 1.46
N MET A 197 3.99 -12.76 1.03
CA MET A 197 3.15 -13.95 0.83
C MET A 197 3.50 -14.70 -0.45
N VAL A 198 3.97 -13.99 -1.48
CA VAL A 198 4.36 -14.58 -2.77
C VAL A 198 5.43 -15.67 -2.64
N PRO A 199 6.59 -15.47 -1.98
CA PRO A 199 7.59 -16.52 -1.78
C PRO A 199 7.03 -17.76 -1.07
N ILE A 200 6.17 -17.58 -0.06
CA ILE A 200 5.54 -18.69 0.66
C ILE A 200 4.58 -19.44 -0.26
N GLY A 201 3.77 -18.71 -1.04
CA GLY A 201 2.86 -19.29 -2.02
C GLY A 201 3.60 -20.02 -3.15
N LEU A 202 4.70 -19.46 -3.64
CA LEU A 202 5.56 -20.11 -4.65
C LEU A 202 6.18 -21.40 -4.14
N ALA A 203 6.64 -21.43 -2.88
CA ALA A 203 7.15 -22.65 -2.26
C ALA A 203 6.08 -23.76 -2.21
N ILE A 204 4.84 -23.40 -1.89
CA ILE A 204 3.69 -24.32 -1.92
C ILE A 204 3.41 -24.77 -3.35
N ILE A 205 3.34 -23.86 -4.31
CA ILE A 205 3.11 -24.18 -5.73
C ILE A 205 4.14 -25.18 -6.25
N ALA A 206 5.44 -24.92 -6.00
CA ALA A 206 6.52 -25.77 -6.47
C ALA A 206 6.41 -27.19 -5.89
N GLN A 207 6.10 -27.31 -4.60
CA GLN A 207 5.96 -28.61 -3.97
C GLN A 207 4.75 -29.39 -4.46
N ILE A 208 3.63 -28.71 -4.71
CA ILE A 208 2.44 -29.34 -5.27
C ILE A 208 2.70 -29.79 -6.70
N SER A 209 3.35 -28.94 -7.51
CA SER A 209 3.75 -29.26 -8.87
C SER A 209 4.62 -30.52 -8.92
N GLU A 210 5.58 -30.68 -8.01
CA GLU A 210 6.42 -31.88 -7.97
C GLU A 210 5.64 -33.12 -7.49
N ALA A 211 4.72 -32.96 -6.53
CA ALA A 211 3.94 -34.07 -5.99
C ALA A 211 2.91 -34.67 -6.99
N VAL A 212 2.52 -33.91 -8.01
CA VAL A 212 1.55 -34.35 -9.04
C VAL A 212 2.17 -34.46 -10.43
N LYS A 213 3.51 -34.38 -10.52
CA LYS A 213 4.26 -34.39 -11.78
C LYS A 213 4.10 -35.67 -12.59
N ASP A 214 3.90 -36.79 -11.91
CA ASP A 214 3.73 -38.11 -12.52
C ASP A 214 2.28 -38.39 -12.96
N ASP A 215 1.35 -37.46 -12.69
CA ASP A 215 -0.03 -37.57 -13.16
C ASP A 215 -0.18 -36.89 -14.54
N PRO A 216 -0.33 -37.66 -15.63
CA PRO A 216 -0.39 -37.11 -16.98
C PRO A 216 -1.68 -36.33 -17.27
N THR A 217 -2.66 -36.37 -16.36
CA THR A 217 -3.92 -35.62 -16.51
C THR A 217 -3.79 -34.17 -16.02
N ILE A 218 -2.70 -33.82 -15.32
CA ILE A 218 -2.51 -32.52 -14.70
C ILE A 218 -1.36 -31.78 -15.39
N ASP A 219 -1.69 -30.71 -16.09
CA ASP A 219 -0.69 -29.79 -16.62
C ASP A 219 -0.16 -28.87 -15.50
N THR A 220 1.08 -29.12 -15.10
CA THR A 220 1.81 -28.35 -14.09
C THR A 220 2.71 -27.27 -14.68
N SER A 221 2.66 -27.04 -16.00
CA SER A 221 3.37 -25.93 -16.64
C SER A 221 2.93 -24.59 -16.03
N LYS A 222 3.85 -23.63 -15.96
CA LYS A 222 3.60 -22.31 -15.35
C LYS A 222 2.36 -21.63 -15.93
N GLU A 223 2.09 -21.84 -17.22
CA GLU A 223 0.96 -21.24 -17.92
C GLU A 223 -0.36 -21.94 -17.68
N ASN A 224 -0.40 -23.23 -17.34
CA ASN A 224 -1.66 -23.98 -17.24
C ASN A 224 -1.98 -24.45 -15.82
N PHE A 225 -1.08 -24.25 -14.86
CA PHE A 225 -1.30 -24.67 -13.48
C PHE A 225 -2.34 -23.77 -12.76
N LYS A 226 -3.62 -24.13 -12.89
CA LYS A 226 -4.80 -23.40 -12.36
C LYS A 226 -4.69 -23.10 -10.87
N PHE A 227 -4.21 -24.06 -10.07
CA PHE A 227 -3.98 -23.86 -8.63
C PHE A 227 -2.97 -22.73 -8.36
N GLY A 228 -1.84 -22.73 -9.07
CA GLY A 228 -0.82 -21.70 -8.90
C GLY A 228 -1.34 -20.31 -9.24
N LYS A 229 -2.09 -20.19 -10.34
CA LYS A 229 -2.78 -18.94 -10.70
C LYS A 229 -3.77 -18.50 -9.62
N ALA A 230 -4.60 -19.43 -9.12
CA ALA A 230 -5.61 -19.12 -8.11
C ALA A 230 -4.97 -18.65 -6.80
N LEU A 231 -3.86 -19.27 -6.40
CA LEU A 231 -3.12 -18.88 -5.21
C LEU A 231 -2.48 -17.49 -5.35
N MET A 232 -1.80 -17.23 -6.48
CA MET A 232 -1.13 -15.94 -6.71
C MET A 232 -2.13 -14.79 -6.86
N LEU A 233 -3.20 -14.97 -7.64
CA LEU A 233 -4.29 -14.00 -7.74
C LEU A 233 -5.02 -13.82 -6.41
N GLY A 234 -5.24 -14.91 -5.67
CA GLY A 234 -5.84 -14.86 -4.35
C GLY A 234 -5.03 -13.99 -3.39
N ILE A 235 -3.71 -14.15 -3.35
CA ILE A 235 -2.81 -13.29 -2.56
C ILE A 235 -2.91 -11.84 -3.04
N ALA A 236 -2.77 -11.57 -4.33
CA ALA A 236 -2.79 -10.21 -4.87
C ALA A 236 -4.10 -9.48 -4.52
N TYR A 237 -5.26 -10.10 -4.78
CA TYR A 237 -6.55 -9.50 -4.46
C TYR A 237 -6.80 -9.36 -2.96
N SER A 238 -6.39 -10.36 -2.16
CA SER A 238 -6.61 -10.29 -0.71
C SER A 238 -5.75 -9.23 -0.04
N ALA A 239 -4.54 -8.95 -0.57
CA ALA A 239 -3.74 -7.83 -0.10
C ALA A 239 -4.48 -6.50 -0.34
N SER A 240 -4.96 -6.26 -1.56
CA SER A 240 -5.70 -5.03 -1.88
C SER A 240 -6.99 -4.88 -1.08
N VAL A 241 -7.82 -5.94 -1.00
CA VAL A 241 -9.11 -5.92 -0.29
C VAL A 241 -8.92 -5.85 1.23
N GLY A 242 -7.91 -6.54 1.77
CA GLY A 242 -7.58 -6.51 3.19
C GLY A 242 -7.21 -5.11 3.67
N GLY A 243 -6.51 -4.33 2.85
CA GLY A 243 -6.17 -2.94 3.14
C GLY A 243 -7.36 -2.01 3.36
N ILE A 244 -8.55 -2.36 2.84
CA ILE A 244 -9.79 -1.58 3.02
C ILE A 244 -10.31 -1.70 4.47
N ALA A 245 -9.94 -2.76 5.19
CA ALA A 245 -10.58 -3.14 6.44
C ALA A 245 -10.38 -2.15 7.59
N THR A 246 -9.23 -1.44 7.63
CA THR A 246 -8.88 -0.48 8.69
C THR A 246 -8.41 0.84 8.08
N LEU A 247 -8.34 1.91 8.87
CA LEU A 247 -7.82 3.20 8.40
C LEU A 247 -6.35 3.14 7.97
N ILE A 248 -5.55 2.31 8.65
CA ILE A 248 -4.09 2.21 8.43
C ILE A 248 -3.74 1.36 7.21
N GLY A 249 -4.61 0.39 6.86
CA GLY A 249 -4.31 -0.63 5.84
C GLY A 249 -3.95 -0.05 4.47
N THR A 250 -4.59 1.04 4.04
CA THR A 250 -4.26 1.69 2.77
C THR A 250 -4.35 3.22 2.83
N PRO A 251 -3.44 3.95 2.14
CA PRO A 251 -3.42 5.41 2.16
C PRO A 251 -4.75 6.13 1.85
N PRO A 252 -5.56 5.68 0.87
CA PRO A 252 -6.85 6.30 0.56
C PRO A 252 -7.82 6.35 1.75
N ASN A 253 -7.81 5.36 2.65
CA ASN A 253 -8.73 5.34 3.80
C ASN A 253 -8.40 6.46 4.79
N THR A 254 -7.12 6.63 5.10
CA THR A 254 -6.64 7.70 5.99
C THR A 254 -6.86 9.07 5.34
N LEU A 255 -6.60 9.20 4.03
CA LEU A 255 -6.84 10.45 3.31
C LEU A 255 -8.32 10.83 3.30
N LEU A 256 -9.23 9.86 3.10
CA LEU A 256 -10.67 10.08 3.22
C LEU A 256 -11.06 10.54 4.63
N ALA A 257 -10.57 9.88 5.67
CA ALA A 257 -10.85 10.27 7.07
C ALA A 257 -10.41 11.71 7.36
N GLY A 258 -9.19 12.07 6.93
CA GLY A 258 -8.67 13.43 7.07
C GLY A 258 -9.46 14.45 6.24
N ALA A 259 -9.78 14.13 4.98
CA ALA A 259 -10.55 15.02 4.11
C ALA A 259 -11.97 15.27 4.62
N ILE A 260 -12.67 14.23 5.09
CA ILE A 260 -14.02 14.36 5.68
C ILE A 260 -13.96 15.21 6.96
N SER A 261 -12.92 15.05 7.78
CA SER A 261 -12.69 15.90 8.94
C SER A 261 -12.47 17.37 8.56
N LYS A 262 -11.60 17.66 7.58
CA LYS A 262 -11.34 19.04 7.14
C LYS A 262 -12.55 19.69 6.46
N ILE A 263 -13.20 18.97 5.55
CA ILE A 263 -14.27 19.51 4.72
C ILE A 263 -15.56 19.62 5.53
N TYR A 264 -15.98 18.54 6.19
CA TYR A 264 -17.29 18.45 6.86
C TYR A 264 -17.23 18.58 8.38
N GLY A 265 -16.05 18.56 9.01
CA GLY A 265 -15.92 18.60 10.47
C GLY A 265 -16.36 17.30 11.15
N VAL A 266 -16.45 16.21 10.39
CA VAL A 266 -16.89 14.89 10.89
C VAL A 266 -15.67 13.99 11.06
N GLU A 267 -15.46 13.49 12.27
CA GLU A 267 -14.38 12.54 12.56
C GLU A 267 -14.80 11.11 12.19
N ILE A 268 -14.00 10.46 11.34
CA ILE A 268 -14.09 9.02 11.11
C ILE A 268 -13.13 8.33 12.09
N THR A 269 -13.66 7.85 13.20
CA THR A 269 -12.86 7.11 14.19
C THR A 269 -12.40 5.76 13.64
N PHE A 270 -11.29 5.23 14.18
CA PHE A 270 -10.76 3.92 13.81
C PHE A 270 -11.80 2.80 13.99
N ALA A 271 -12.46 2.76 15.16
CA ALA A 271 -13.53 1.80 15.44
C ALA A 271 -14.73 1.97 14.48
N GLY A 272 -15.10 3.23 14.18
CA GLY A 272 -16.15 3.56 13.23
C GLY A 272 -15.88 3.00 11.83
N TRP A 273 -14.67 3.20 11.33
CA TRP A 273 -14.26 2.64 10.04
C TRP A 273 -14.25 1.12 10.05
N MET A 274 -13.72 0.48 11.11
CA MET A 274 -13.65 -0.98 11.19
C MET A 274 -15.03 -1.64 11.12
N MET A 275 -16.07 -1.03 11.70
CA MET A 275 -17.44 -1.54 11.60
C MET A 275 -17.96 -1.62 10.15
N PHE A 276 -17.41 -0.79 9.25
CA PHE A 276 -17.72 -0.82 7.83
C PHE A 276 -16.70 -1.66 7.04
N GLY A 277 -15.41 -1.34 7.18
CA GLY A 277 -14.33 -1.90 6.38
C GLY A 277 -14.11 -3.39 6.63
N VAL A 278 -14.15 -3.85 7.89
CA VAL A 278 -13.88 -5.25 8.23
C VAL A 278 -14.95 -6.19 7.62
N PRO A 279 -16.26 -5.96 7.83
CA PRO A 279 -17.29 -6.78 7.18
C PRO A 279 -17.19 -6.75 5.66
N PHE A 280 -16.92 -5.58 5.08
CA PHE A 280 -16.76 -5.41 3.64
C PHE A 280 -15.61 -6.26 3.10
N ALA A 281 -14.41 -6.10 3.67
CA ALA A 281 -13.21 -6.80 3.22
C ALA A 281 -13.37 -8.33 3.29
N TRP A 282 -13.89 -8.86 4.40
CA TRP A 282 -14.07 -10.31 4.55
C TRP A 282 -15.13 -10.88 3.61
N THR A 283 -16.21 -10.13 3.38
CA THR A 283 -17.23 -10.51 2.39
C THR A 283 -16.63 -10.60 1.00
N PHE A 284 -15.86 -9.59 0.58
CA PHE A 284 -15.24 -9.58 -0.75
C PHE A 284 -14.12 -10.63 -0.89
N ILE A 285 -13.29 -10.84 0.13
CA ILE A 285 -12.30 -11.94 0.13
C ILE A 285 -13.01 -13.28 -0.09
N PHE A 286 -14.14 -13.52 0.58
CA PHE A 286 -14.91 -14.74 0.43
C PHE A 286 -15.54 -14.88 -0.98
N VAL A 287 -16.11 -13.79 -1.52
CA VAL A 287 -16.65 -13.76 -2.88
C VAL A 287 -15.58 -14.03 -3.92
N ILE A 288 -14.41 -13.39 -3.80
CA ILE A 288 -13.26 -13.60 -4.69
C ILE A 288 -12.75 -15.03 -4.57
N TRP A 289 -12.69 -15.58 -3.36
CA TRP A 289 -12.28 -16.96 -3.15
C TRP A 289 -13.20 -17.95 -3.86
N ILE A 290 -14.53 -17.77 -3.72
CA ILE A 290 -15.51 -18.59 -4.44
C ILE A 290 -15.33 -18.44 -5.95
N TYR A 291 -15.23 -17.20 -6.43
CA TYR A 291 -15.05 -16.92 -7.86
C TYR A 291 -13.80 -17.62 -8.42
N LEU A 292 -12.64 -17.44 -7.78
CA LEU A 292 -11.38 -18.03 -8.21
C LEU A 292 -11.43 -19.56 -8.17
N THR A 293 -11.88 -20.15 -7.06
CA THR A 293 -11.76 -21.61 -6.86
C THR A 293 -12.90 -22.42 -7.50
N LYS A 294 -14.09 -21.83 -7.68
CA LYS A 294 -15.27 -22.55 -8.21
C LYS A 294 -15.59 -22.24 -9.65
N PHE A 295 -15.30 -21.02 -10.12
CA PHE A 295 -15.71 -20.56 -11.45
C PHE A 295 -14.52 -20.35 -12.39
N ALA A 296 -13.57 -19.50 -12.02
CA ALA A 296 -12.49 -19.08 -12.92
C ALA A 296 -11.36 -20.13 -13.04
N LEU A 297 -10.91 -20.70 -11.92
CA LEU A 297 -9.70 -21.54 -11.84
C LEU A 297 -9.96 -22.82 -11.06
N LYS A 298 -11.07 -23.49 -11.42
CA LYS A 298 -11.45 -24.77 -10.82
C LYS A 298 -10.32 -25.79 -10.98
N SER A 299 -9.75 -26.20 -9.85
CA SER A 299 -8.70 -27.22 -9.81
C SER A 299 -9.29 -28.61 -9.98
N GLU A 300 -8.57 -29.47 -10.70
CA GLU A 300 -8.92 -30.88 -10.93
C GLU A 300 -8.39 -31.78 -9.80
N ILE A 301 -7.44 -31.28 -9.00
CA ILE A 301 -6.88 -31.98 -7.83
C ILE A 301 -7.69 -31.64 -6.58
N LYS A 302 -8.36 -32.63 -6.00
CA LYS A 302 -9.26 -32.42 -4.84
C LYS A 302 -8.55 -32.46 -3.48
N THR A 303 -7.53 -33.30 -3.34
CA THR A 303 -6.83 -33.52 -2.07
C THR A 303 -5.34 -33.42 -2.28
N LEU A 304 -4.66 -32.79 -1.33
CA LEU A 304 -3.23 -32.56 -1.43
C LEU A 304 -2.42 -33.60 -0.65
N PRO A 305 -1.63 -34.47 -1.31
CA PRO A 305 -0.62 -35.26 -0.64
C PRO A 305 0.50 -34.34 -0.15
N GLY A 306 0.81 -34.31 1.15
CA GLY A 306 1.98 -33.62 1.68
C GLY A 306 1.88 -32.11 1.94
N GLY A 307 0.77 -31.43 1.61
CA GLY A 307 0.60 -29.98 1.84
C GLY A 307 0.78 -29.52 3.29
N LYS A 308 0.27 -30.32 4.22
CA LYS A 308 0.45 -30.10 5.66
C LYS A 308 1.92 -30.17 6.07
N ALA A 309 2.72 -31.03 5.44
CA ALA A 309 4.12 -31.20 5.76
C ALA A 309 4.95 -29.96 5.38
N VAL A 310 4.56 -29.23 4.32
CA VAL A 310 5.22 -28.00 3.88
C VAL A 310 5.02 -26.87 4.89
N ILE A 311 3.76 -26.63 5.26
CA ILE A 311 3.41 -25.60 6.23
C ILE A 311 4.09 -25.92 7.56
N HIS A 312 4.09 -27.19 7.96
CA HIS A 312 4.76 -27.62 9.17
C HIS A 312 6.29 -27.48 9.09
N ALA A 313 6.90 -27.71 7.93
CA ALA A 313 8.33 -27.48 7.70
C ALA A 313 8.67 -25.99 7.81
N GLU A 314 7.86 -25.10 7.21
CA GLU A 314 8.04 -23.65 7.32
C GLU A 314 7.82 -23.14 8.76
N GLN A 315 6.83 -23.68 9.47
CA GLN A 315 6.63 -23.40 10.89
C GLN A 315 7.82 -23.88 11.74
N LYS A 316 8.37 -25.06 11.44
CA LYS A 316 9.54 -25.60 12.15
C LYS A 316 10.78 -24.74 11.93
N LYS A 317 10.96 -24.14 10.74
CA LYS A 317 12.03 -23.17 10.46
C LYS A 317 11.96 -21.92 11.34
N LEU A 318 10.76 -21.51 11.79
CA LEU A 318 10.59 -20.37 12.70
C LEU A 318 10.96 -20.68 14.16
N GLY A 319 10.98 -21.97 14.54
CA GLY A 319 11.24 -22.36 15.92
C GLY A 319 10.21 -21.83 16.93
N LYS A 320 10.61 -21.80 18.21
CA LYS A 320 9.80 -21.27 19.31
C LYS A 320 9.66 -19.75 19.19
N ALA A 321 8.54 -19.21 19.67
CA ALA A 321 8.32 -17.77 19.69
C ALA A 321 9.39 -17.09 20.56
N SER A 322 10.06 -16.08 19.99
CA SER A 322 11.05 -15.29 20.71
C SER A 322 10.37 -14.32 21.67
N TYR A 323 11.14 -13.81 22.65
CA TYR A 323 10.67 -12.75 23.54
C TYR A 323 10.15 -11.55 22.74
N GLU A 324 10.88 -11.13 21.70
CA GLU A 324 10.53 -9.97 20.89
C GLU A 324 9.25 -10.20 20.08
N GLU A 325 9.07 -11.38 19.49
CA GLU A 325 7.81 -11.73 18.82
C GLU A 325 6.63 -11.62 19.78
N ILE A 326 6.76 -12.12 21.01
CA ILE A 326 5.71 -12.06 22.02
C ILE A 326 5.45 -10.62 22.46
N MET A 327 6.48 -9.84 22.73
CA MET A 327 6.30 -8.45 23.18
C MET A 327 5.72 -7.55 22.09
N VAL A 328 6.15 -7.69 20.84
CA VAL A 328 5.55 -6.97 19.71
C VAL A 328 4.09 -7.37 19.55
N PHE A 329 3.76 -8.66 19.71
CA PHE A 329 2.39 -9.13 19.66
C PHE A 329 1.52 -8.52 20.78
N ILE A 330 2.05 -8.45 22.01
CA ILE A 330 1.38 -7.80 23.14
C ILE A 330 1.13 -6.32 22.84
N VAL A 331 2.14 -5.59 22.36
CA VAL A 331 2.00 -4.17 21.99
C VAL A 331 0.94 -4.00 20.90
N PHE A 332 0.99 -4.83 19.85
CA PHE A 332 0.03 -4.80 18.75
C PHE A 332 -1.41 -5.04 19.23
N ILE A 333 -1.65 -6.08 20.03
CA ILE A 333 -2.99 -6.38 20.55
C ILE A 333 -3.49 -5.27 21.50
N THR A 334 -2.59 -4.70 22.29
CA THR A 334 -2.95 -3.59 23.19
C THR A 334 -3.29 -2.32 22.41
N ALA A 335 -2.56 -2.04 21.33
CA ALA A 335 -2.85 -0.93 20.42
C ALA A 335 -4.21 -1.11 19.72
N ALA A 336 -4.46 -2.29 19.16
CA ALA A 336 -5.75 -2.63 18.55
C ALA A 336 -6.91 -2.51 19.55
N PHE A 337 -6.72 -3.01 20.78
CA PHE A 337 -7.70 -2.87 21.85
C PHE A 337 -7.95 -1.39 22.19
N ALA A 338 -6.90 -0.58 22.30
CA ALA A 338 -7.03 0.84 22.59
C ALA A 338 -7.79 1.59 21.49
N TRP A 339 -7.48 1.35 20.21
CA TRP A 339 -8.22 1.98 19.10
C TRP A 339 -9.70 1.57 19.08
N ILE A 340 -10.01 0.29 19.27
CA ILE A 340 -11.39 -0.20 19.26
C ILE A 340 -12.17 0.41 20.43
N THR A 341 -11.57 0.44 21.63
CA THR A 341 -12.24 0.89 22.86
C THR A 341 -12.18 2.40 23.08
N ARG A 342 -11.48 3.15 22.21
CA ARG A 342 -11.30 4.60 22.35
C ARG A 342 -12.62 5.34 22.57
N SER A 343 -13.55 5.20 21.63
CA SER A 343 -14.76 6.02 21.56
C SER A 343 -15.80 5.73 22.64
N PHE A 344 -15.79 4.53 23.22
CA PHE A 344 -16.81 4.12 24.20
C PHE A 344 -16.26 3.84 25.60
N LEU A 345 -14.94 3.74 25.79
CA LEU A 345 -14.32 3.43 27.08
C LEU A 345 -13.23 4.43 27.44
N LEU A 346 -12.20 4.62 26.60
CA LEU A 346 -11.02 5.40 26.98
C LEU A 346 -11.25 6.90 26.98
N GLN A 347 -12.11 7.43 26.10
CA GLN A 347 -12.42 8.86 26.06
C GLN A 347 -13.05 9.37 27.36
N GLY A 348 -13.77 8.52 28.11
CA GLY A 348 -14.33 8.88 29.41
C GLY A 348 -13.25 9.19 30.47
N PHE A 349 -12.07 8.57 30.35
CA PHE A 349 -10.93 8.81 31.25
C PHE A 349 -9.95 9.84 30.70
N PHE A 350 -9.77 9.86 29.38
CA PHE A 350 -8.81 10.72 28.68
C PHE A 350 -9.51 11.48 27.54
N PRO A 351 -10.12 12.64 27.82
CA PRO A 351 -10.87 13.40 26.81
C PRO A 351 -10.05 13.83 25.59
N GLY A 352 -8.74 14.06 25.77
CA GLY A 352 -7.82 14.43 24.69
C GLY A 352 -7.23 13.25 23.89
N LEU A 353 -7.70 12.02 24.11
CA LEU A 353 -7.17 10.85 23.44
C LEU A 353 -7.73 10.73 22.01
N SER A 354 -6.86 10.89 21.01
CA SER A 354 -7.17 10.62 19.61
C SER A 354 -6.54 9.34 19.08
N ASP A 355 -7.02 8.84 17.94
CA ASP A 355 -6.46 7.63 17.30
C ASP A 355 -4.98 7.83 16.93
N GLY A 356 -4.61 9.04 16.52
CA GLY A 356 -3.22 9.43 16.28
C GLY A 356 -2.36 9.40 17.54
N VAL A 357 -2.90 9.86 18.67
CA VAL A 357 -2.20 9.80 19.96
C VAL A 357 -1.97 8.34 20.39
N ILE A 358 -2.96 7.47 20.24
CA ILE A 358 -2.82 6.03 20.53
C ILE A 358 -1.69 5.43 19.69
N ALA A 359 -1.67 5.69 18.38
CA ALA A 359 -0.64 5.20 17.48
C ALA A 359 0.76 5.62 17.94
N MET A 360 0.93 6.89 18.33
CA MET A 360 2.20 7.43 18.78
C MET A 360 2.65 6.89 20.13
N ILE A 361 1.73 6.67 21.08
CA ILE A 361 2.05 6.02 22.36
C ILE A 361 2.69 4.66 22.11
N PHE A 362 2.05 3.82 21.30
CA PHE A 362 2.56 2.46 21.06
C PHE A 362 3.81 2.44 20.18
N ALA A 363 3.97 3.39 19.26
CA ALA A 363 5.23 3.59 18.55
C ALA A 363 6.38 3.88 19.53
N ILE A 364 6.19 4.83 20.47
CA ILE A 364 7.19 5.18 21.48
C ILE A 364 7.50 4.00 22.41
N VAL A 365 6.47 3.23 22.82
CA VAL A 365 6.64 2.03 23.63
C VAL A 365 7.55 1.00 22.95
N LEU A 366 7.45 0.82 21.63
CA LEU A 366 8.32 -0.10 20.88
C LEU A 366 9.79 0.34 20.89
N PHE A 367 10.06 1.66 20.87
CA PHE A 367 11.43 2.17 21.02
C PHE A 367 11.96 2.01 22.46
N ALA A 368 11.07 1.99 23.46
CA ALA A 368 11.46 1.89 24.86
C ALA A 368 11.75 0.45 25.32
N ILE A 369 11.14 -0.57 24.70
CA ILE A 369 11.32 -1.97 25.12
C ILE A 369 12.62 -2.54 24.51
N PRO A 370 13.59 -2.98 25.33
CA PRO A 370 14.83 -3.55 24.83
C PRO A 370 14.63 -4.98 24.29
N SER A 371 15.42 -5.37 23.30
CA SER A 371 15.53 -6.77 22.86
C SER A 371 16.37 -7.57 23.86
N VAL A 372 15.91 -8.77 24.17
CA VAL A 372 16.61 -9.71 25.08
C VAL A 372 17.57 -10.59 24.30
N ASN A 373 17.18 -11.03 23.11
CA ASN A 373 17.97 -11.94 22.28
C ASN A 373 19.04 -11.20 21.46
N LYS A 374 18.88 -9.88 21.26
CA LYS A 374 19.79 -9.04 20.49
C LYS A 374 20.28 -7.88 21.38
N LYS A 375 21.38 -8.11 22.10
CA LYS A 375 21.92 -7.15 23.07
C LYS A 375 22.19 -5.79 22.41
N GLY A 376 21.69 -4.72 23.04
CA GLY A 376 21.85 -3.35 22.56
C GLY A 376 20.83 -2.91 21.51
N ASP A 377 19.91 -3.79 21.12
CA ASP A 377 18.79 -3.48 20.23
C ASP A 377 17.49 -3.26 21.04
N HIS A 378 16.49 -2.65 20.43
CA HIS A 378 15.14 -2.48 20.97
C HIS A 378 14.11 -3.11 20.02
N LEU A 379 12.86 -3.24 20.46
CA LEU A 379 11.81 -3.75 19.57
C LEU A 379 11.67 -2.89 18.31
N MET A 380 11.91 -1.57 18.42
CA MET A 380 12.08 -0.64 17.32
C MET A 380 13.37 0.16 17.47
N ASP A 381 14.04 0.44 16.35
CA ASP A 381 15.22 1.30 16.28
C ASP A 381 15.10 2.29 15.12
N TRP A 382 15.92 3.34 15.12
CA TRP A 382 15.81 4.39 14.12
C TRP A 382 16.12 3.90 12.71
N ASN A 383 17.07 2.97 12.52
CA ASN A 383 17.39 2.46 11.18
C ASN A 383 16.20 1.68 10.59
N THR A 384 15.44 0.98 11.44
CA THR A 384 14.17 0.37 11.03
C THR A 384 13.12 1.44 10.73
N ALA A 385 12.98 2.46 11.57
CA ALA A 385 12.00 3.54 11.36
C ALA A 385 12.23 4.39 10.10
N VAL A 386 13.48 4.49 9.60
CA VAL A 386 13.76 5.15 8.30
C VAL A 386 13.05 4.43 7.13
N GLN A 387 12.71 3.14 7.27
CA GLN A 387 12.00 2.38 6.23
C GLN A 387 10.51 2.74 6.10
N LEU A 388 10.01 3.60 6.99
CA LEU A 388 8.66 4.13 6.90
C LEU A 388 8.46 4.82 5.54
N PRO A 389 7.30 4.66 4.86
CA PRO A 389 7.02 5.32 3.60
C PRO A 389 6.75 6.82 3.79
N TRP A 390 7.79 7.60 4.12
CA TRP A 390 7.70 9.05 4.36
C TRP A 390 7.04 9.81 3.21
N GLY A 391 7.23 9.32 1.98
CA GLY A 391 6.58 9.88 0.81
C GLY A 391 5.05 9.85 0.86
N VAL A 392 4.46 8.81 1.45
CA VAL A 392 3.01 8.68 1.65
C VAL A 392 2.51 9.66 2.70
N LEU A 393 3.28 9.89 3.77
CA LEU A 393 2.95 10.89 4.78
C LEU A 393 2.92 12.32 4.18
N LEU A 394 3.90 12.64 3.32
CA LEU A 394 3.94 13.91 2.61
C LEU A 394 2.77 14.06 1.62
N LEU A 395 2.40 12.96 0.95
CA LEU A 395 1.22 12.91 0.07
C LEU A 395 -0.06 13.27 0.82
N PHE A 396 -0.25 12.75 2.04
CA PHE A 396 -1.39 13.13 2.86
C PHE A 396 -1.38 14.61 3.21
N GLY A 397 -0.25 15.14 3.65
CA GLY A 397 -0.13 16.57 3.95
C GLY A 397 -0.47 17.44 2.75
N GLY A 398 0.02 17.08 1.56
CA GLY A 398 -0.31 17.78 0.32
C GLY A 398 -1.80 17.69 -0.05
N GLY A 399 -2.39 16.51 0.03
CA GLY A 399 -3.83 16.30 -0.23
C GLY A 399 -4.73 17.04 0.76
N LEU A 400 -4.38 17.04 2.04
CA LEU A 400 -5.12 17.77 3.08
C LEU A 400 -4.94 19.28 2.96
N ALA A 401 -3.77 19.75 2.52
CA ALA A 401 -3.57 21.17 2.21
C ALA A 401 -4.49 21.61 1.07
N ILE A 402 -4.57 20.82 -0.01
CA ILE A 402 -5.52 21.07 -1.10
C ILE A 402 -6.96 21.09 -0.58
N ALA A 403 -7.37 20.12 0.24
CA ALA A 403 -8.71 20.08 0.82
C ALA A 403 -9.01 21.31 1.69
N ALA A 404 -8.04 21.77 2.49
CA ALA A 404 -8.17 22.98 3.29
C ALA A 404 -8.32 24.22 2.39
N GLY A 405 -7.45 24.38 1.38
CA GLY A 405 -7.52 25.48 0.41
C GLY A 405 -8.84 25.48 -0.37
N PHE A 406 -9.36 24.32 -0.73
CA PHE A 406 -10.65 24.16 -1.42
C PHE A 406 -11.82 24.66 -0.59
N LYS A 407 -11.77 24.47 0.73
CA LYS A 407 -12.81 24.92 1.66
C LYS A 407 -12.65 26.39 2.01
N SER A 408 -11.45 26.84 2.38
CA SER A 408 -11.23 28.21 2.83
C SER A 408 -11.41 29.25 1.72
N SER A 409 -11.08 28.89 0.48
CA SER A 409 -11.23 29.77 -0.68
C SER A 409 -12.65 29.83 -1.26
N GLY A 410 -13.56 28.95 -0.85
CA GLY A 410 -14.91 28.83 -1.44
C GLY A 410 -14.95 28.08 -2.77
N LEU A 411 -13.85 27.47 -3.19
CA LEU A 411 -13.77 26.72 -4.45
C LEU A 411 -14.70 25.50 -4.46
N SER A 412 -14.85 24.81 -3.32
CA SER A 412 -15.73 23.64 -3.19
C SER A 412 -17.19 24.00 -3.46
N GLU A 413 -17.65 25.08 -2.85
CA GLU A 413 -18.99 25.63 -3.00
C GLU A 413 -19.23 26.11 -4.43
N TRP A 414 -18.22 26.76 -5.03
CA TRP A 414 -18.30 27.19 -6.42
C TRP A 414 -18.44 26.00 -7.38
N ILE A 415 -17.60 24.97 -7.27
CA ILE A 415 -17.72 23.75 -8.08
C ILE A 415 -19.09 23.11 -7.87
N GLY A 416 -19.55 23.01 -6.62
CA GLY A 416 -20.88 22.47 -6.29
C GLY A 416 -22.02 23.24 -6.98
N SER A 417 -21.94 24.57 -7.05
CA SER A 417 -22.94 25.39 -7.73
C SER A 417 -23.01 25.12 -9.25
N GLN A 418 -21.88 24.79 -9.88
CA GLN A 418 -21.81 24.45 -11.30
C GLN A 418 -22.44 23.09 -11.62
N LEU A 419 -22.56 22.21 -10.61
CA LEU A 419 -23.23 20.91 -10.73
C LEU A 419 -24.76 21.02 -10.59
N GLY A 420 -25.33 22.22 -10.56
CA GLY A 420 -26.78 22.44 -10.48
C GLY A 420 -27.59 21.74 -11.59
N GLY A 421 -27.00 21.46 -12.76
CA GLY A 421 -27.62 20.66 -13.82
C GLY A 421 -27.84 19.18 -13.47
N LEU A 422 -27.20 18.68 -12.41
CA LEU A 422 -27.42 17.36 -11.85
C LEU A 422 -28.53 17.35 -10.78
N ALA A 423 -29.13 18.50 -10.47
CA ALA A 423 -30.24 18.58 -9.54
C ALA A 423 -31.42 17.72 -10.05
N GLY A 424 -31.79 16.70 -9.28
CA GLY A 424 -32.84 15.73 -9.63
C GLY A 424 -32.33 14.38 -10.15
N VAL A 425 -31.02 14.23 -10.42
CA VAL A 425 -30.43 12.91 -10.70
C VAL A 425 -30.41 12.07 -9.43
N HIS A 426 -30.84 10.81 -9.52
CA HIS A 426 -30.89 9.92 -8.38
C HIS A 426 -29.48 9.64 -7.82
N LEU A 427 -29.31 9.74 -6.49
CA LEU A 427 -28.01 9.61 -5.81
C LEU A 427 -27.26 8.32 -6.20
N PHE A 428 -27.97 7.19 -6.33
CA PHE A 428 -27.37 5.93 -6.77
C PHE A 428 -26.68 6.02 -8.14
N VAL A 429 -27.28 6.74 -9.10
CA VAL A 429 -26.72 6.90 -10.44
C VAL A 429 -25.44 7.75 -10.38
N LEU A 430 -25.44 8.81 -9.56
CA LEU A 430 -24.26 9.64 -9.34
C LEU A 430 -23.12 8.82 -8.72
N ILE A 431 -23.41 8.05 -7.67
CA ILE A 431 -22.42 7.17 -7.02
C ILE A 431 -21.87 6.15 -8.01
N LEU A 432 -22.74 5.52 -8.80
CA LEU A 432 -22.32 4.53 -9.80
C LEU A 432 -21.43 5.17 -10.88
N ALA A 433 -21.80 6.34 -11.39
CA ALA A 433 -21.03 7.05 -12.41
C ALA A 433 -19.64 7.45 -11.89
N VAL A 434 -19.57 8.02 -10.69
CA VAL A 434 -18.31 8.42 -10.05
C VAL A 434 -17.45 7.19 -9.74
N ALA A 435 -18.02 6.14 -9.16
CA ALA A 435 -17.29 4.91 -8.89
C ALA A 435 -16.74 4.28 -10.18
N THR A 436 -17.55 4.22 -11.24
CA THR A 436 -17.13 3.72 -12.56
C THR A 436 -15.99 4.54 -13.13
N LEU A 437 -16.12 5.87 -13.12
CA LEU A 437 -15.06 6.77 -13.59
C LEU A 437 -13.75 6.55 -12.84
N ILE A 438 -13.79 6.49 -11.51
CA ILE A 438 -12.59 6.30 -10.68
C ILE A 438 -11.96 4.93 -10.94
N ILE A 439 -12.76 3.85 -11.05
CA ILE A 439 -12.25 2.50 -11.35
C ILE A 439 -11.53 2.48 -12.69
N PHE A 440 -12.11 3.05 -13.74
CA PHE A 440 -11.45 3.08 -15.05
C PHE A 440 -10.22 4.00 -15.06
N LEU A 441 -10.24 5.11 -14.32
CA LEU A 441 -9.09 6.00 -14.21
C LEU A 441 -7.90 5.29 -13.54
N THR A 442 -8.14 4.36 -12.60
CA THR A 442 -7.08 3.58 -11.96
C THR A 442 -6.48 2.46 -12.84
N GLU A 443 -7.10 2.19 -14.00
CA GLU A 443 -6.64 1.17 -14.96
C GLU A 443 -5.88 1.78 -16.16
N ILE A 444 -5.80 3.11 -16.24
CA ILE A 444 -5.06 3.90 -17.25
C ILE A 444 -3.73 4.34 -16.65
#